data_AF-A0A953U6J6-F1
#
_entry.id   AF-A0A953U6J6-F1
#
_cell.length_a   1.000
_cell.length_b   1.000
_cell.length_c   1.000
_cell.angle_alpha   90.00
_cell.angle_beta   90.00
_cell.angle_gamma   90.00
#
_symmetry.space_group_name_H-M   'P 1'
#
loop_
_entity.id
_entity.type
_entity.pdbx_description
1 polymer ?
#
loop_
_entity_poly.entity_id
_entity_poly.type
_entity_poly.pdbx_seq_one_letter_code
_entity_poly.pdbx_strand_id
1 'polypeptide(L)'
;MARQRVLPAGMAILLAAGSLPAQQLPVADPVCTFFGPDHDQFVQALRHSRAALTVEVARQLPAAQAVAASASMSTAPGGSRTGSAARENENTIDKYIFQALTTANVAPAPPTTDFEFIRRVTLDLTGRIPTPDAVIAFVNDTTPDKRANLVESLLASPSWVDKWTVWFADLYQNNSRNTQIPRFVPGVLGFNAYIRSSLQANKPYDQMAREIISAQGSDSYTQGELNFLVGGVVTGGPVQDIFDQQTANTVGTFLGISHMNCLLCHNGRGHLDALSLWGSQITRQEAWGMASFLSRTLASRTPVNGAVNN
;
A
#
# COMPACT_ATOMS: atom_id res chain seq x y z
N MET A 1 -56.32 41.52 -27.95
CA MET A 1 -56.81 41.09 -26.63
C MET A 1 -55.87 40.03 -26.08
N ALA A 2 -55.51 40.17 -24.80
CA ALA A 2 -54.77 39.25 -23.93
C ALA A 2 -53.38 38.73 -24.39
N ARG A 3 -52.35 39.48 -23.96
CA ARG A 3 -51.01 38.95 -23.66
C ARG A 3 -51.10 38.04 -22.42
N GLN A 4 -50.45 36.89 -22.45
CA GLN A 4 -49.93 36.24 -21.25
C GLN A 4 -48.44 35.96 -21.44
N ARG A 5 -47.63 36.72 -20.69
CA ARG A 5 -46.25 36.40 -20.34
C ARG A 5 -46.30 35.73 -18.96
N VAL A 6 -45.71 34.54 -18.81
CA VAL A 6 -45.12 34.02 -17.56
C VAL A 6 -44.05 33.00 -17.99
N LEU A 7 -42.80 33.44 -18.19
CA LEU A 7 -41.62 33.33 -17.29
C LEU A 7 -41.06 31.89 -17.13
N PRO A 8 -39.74 31.70 -17.35
CA PRO A 8 -39.05 30.42 -17.16
C PRO A 8 -38.91 30.14 -15.67
N ALA A 9 -39.03 28.86 -15.28
CA ALA A 9 -38.73 28.40 -13.93
C ALA A 9 -37.23 28.56 -13.65
N GLY A 10 -36.84 29.75 -13.18
CA GLY A 10 -35.57 29.99 -12.54
C GLY A 10 -35.64 29.43 -11.12
N MET A 11 -34.81 28.43 -10.82
CA MET A 11 -34.59 27.95 -9.47
C MET A 11 -33.65 28.95 -8.77
N ALA A 12 -34.22 29.88 -8.02
CA ALA A 12 -33.46 30.75 -7.12
C ALA A 12 -33.03 29.92 -5.90
N ILE A 13 -31.73 29.63 -5.80
CA ILE A 13 -31.14 29.10 -4.56
C ILE A 13 -30.98 30.30 -3.62
N LEU A 14 -31.86 30.41 -2.63
CA LEU A 14 -31.61 31.25 -1.45
C LEU A 14 -30.47 30.60 -0.65
N LEU A 15 -29.29 31.22 -0.64
CA LEU A 15 -28.27 30.98 0.37
C LEU A 15 -28.69 31.72 1.65
N ALA A 16 -29.49 31.06 2.48
CA ALA A 16 -29.63 31.46 3.87
C ALA A 16 -28.46 30.89 4.66
N ALA A 17 -27.59 31.75 5.17
CA ALA A 17 -26.61 31.40 6.19
C ALA A 17 -27.36 31.17 7.52
N GLY A 18 -27.99 30.00 7.65
CA GLY A 18 -28.54 29.51 8.90
C GLY A 18 -27.54 28.56 9.55
N SER A 19 -26.96 28.97 10.68
CA SER A 19 -26.29 28.04 11.58
C SER A 19 -27.33 27.02 12.06
N LEU A 20 -27.30 25.79 11.54
CA LEU A 20 -28.01 24.69 12.16
C LEU A 20 -27.36 24.45 13.53
N PRO A 21 -28.10 24.54 14.65
CA PRO A 21 -27.57 24.03 15.89
C PRO A 21 -27.33 22.53 15.68
N ALA A 22 -26.13 22.06 16.02
CA ALA A 22 -25.81 20.64 16.03
C ALA A 22 -26.71 19.96 17.06
N GLN A 23 -27.90 19.54 16.64
CA GLN A 23 -28.80 18.77 17.49
C GLN A 23 -28.31 17.33 17.43
N GLN A 24 -27.37 17.03 18.33
CA GLN A 24 -26.89 15.70 18.62
C GLN A 24 -28.12 14.83 18.96
N LEU A 25 -28.41 13.84 18.12
CA LEU A 25 -29.55 12.93 18.33
C LEU A 25 -29.34 12.21 19.68
N PRO A 26 -30.26 12.34 20.66
CA PRO A 26 -30.10 11.71 21.95
C PRO A 26 -30.57 10.27 21.83
N VAL A 27 -29.66 9.35 21.48
CA VAL A 27 -29.91 7.92 21.69
C VAL A 27 -29.26 7.54 23.02
N ALA A 28 -29.98 7.81 24.12
CA ALA A 28 -29.70 7.21 25.41
C ALA A 28 -30.46 5.88 25.49
N ASP A 29 -29.89 4.82 24.90
CA ASP A 29 -30.28 3.47 25.26
C ASP A 29 -29.47 3.05 26.51
N PRO A 30 -30.12 2.83 27.67
CA PRO A 30 -29.43 2.54 28.93
C PRO A 30 -28.68 1.19 28.94
N VAL A 31 -28.74 0.40 27.87
CA VAL A 31 -28.04 -0.90 27.77
C VAL A 31 -27.03 -0.93 26.61
N CYS A 32 -26.83 0.17 25.87
CA CYS A 32 -25.84 0.19 24.80
C CYS A 32 -24.41 0.40 25.36
N THR A 33 -23.74 -0.71 25.64
CA THR A 33 -22.35 -0.76 26.14
C THR A 33 -21.30 -0.14 25.20
N PHE A 34 -21.67 0.18 23.95
CA PHE A 34 -20.75 0.70 22.94
C PHE A 34 -20.68 2.24 22.88
N PHE A 35 -21.67 2.96 23.41
CA PHE A 35 -21.77 4.43 23.28
C PHE A 35 -21.97 5.18 24.62
N GLY A 36 -21.99 4.49 25.76
CA GLY A 36 -22.20 5.09 27.08
C GLY A 36 -20.93 5.65 27.76
N PRO A 37 -21.09 6.52 28.80
CA PRO A 37 -19.96 7.08 29.58
C PRO A 37 -19.15 6.01 30.32
N ASP A 38 -19.75 4.83 30.50
CA ASP A 38 -19.19 3.64 31.13
C ASP A 38 -18.39 2.75 30.15
N HIS A 39 -18.22 3.14 28.89
CA HIS A 39 -17.45 2.37 27.93
C HIS A 39 -15.98 2.20 28.35
N ASP A 40 -15.37 3.25 28.90
CA ASP A 40 -13.94 3.21 29.24
C ASP A 40 -13.63 2.35 30.47
N GLN A 41 -14.58 2.15 31.41
CA GLN A 41 -14.39 1.21 32.52
C GLN A 41 -14.34 -0.25 32.03
N PHE A 42 -15.17 -0.63 31.06
CA PHE A 42 -15.15 -1.98 30.50
C PHE A 42 -13.97 -2.20 29.56
N VAL A 43 -13.51 -1.18 28.83
CA VAL A 43 -12.31 -1.27 27.99
C VAL A 43 -11.03 -1.31 28.83
N GLN A 44 -10.95 -0.56 29.93
CA GLN A 44 -9.84 -0.72 30.88
C GLN A 44 -9.87 -2.11 31.53
N ALA A 45 -11.03 -2.61 31.95
CA ALA A 45 -11.15 -3.96 32.49
C ALA A 45 -10.69 -5.02 31.47
N LEU A 46 -11.04 -4.88 30.18
CA LEU A 46 -10.63 -5.78 29.09
C LEU A 46 -9.14 -5.66 28.73
N ARG A 47 -8.55 -4.46 28.77
CA ARG A 47 -7.11 -4.23 28.55
C ARG A 47 -6.27 -4.84 29.67
N HIS A 48 -6.68 -4.64 30.92
CA HIS A 48 -6.01 -5.25 32.07
C HIS A 48 -6.19 -6.78 32.06
N SER A 49 -7.37 -7.31 31.72
CA SER A 49 -7.58 -8.75 31.68
C SER A 49 -6.91 -9.45 30.48
N ARG A 50 -6.73 -8.80 29.32
CA ARG A 50 -5.95 -9.39 28.20
C ARG A 50 -4.43 -9.31 28.40
N ALA A 51 -3.92 -8.19 28.92
CA ALA A 51 -2.50 -8.08 29.26
C ALA A 51 -2.14 -9.00 30.45
N ALA A 52 -3.01 -9.10 31.46
CA ALA A 52 -2.86 -10.03 32.56
C ALA A 52 -3.04 -11.49 32.14
N LEU A 53 -3.98 -11.84 31.24
CA LEU A 53 -4.07 -13.21 30.73
C LEU A 53 -2.80 -13.61 29.98
N THR A 54 -2.23 -12.73 29.17
CA THR A 54 -1.04 -13.06 28.37
C THR A 54 0.20 -13.21 29.27
N VAL A 55 0.33 -12.38 30.30
CA VAL A 55 1.45 -12.43 31.26
C VAL A 55 1.28 -13.56 32.29
N GLU A 56 0.06 -13.84 32.75
CA GLU A 56 -0.24 -14.90 33.72
C GLU A 56 -0.21 -16.29 33.06
N VAL A 57 -0.72 -16.44 31.84
CA VAL A 57 -0.55 -17.68 31.05
C VAL A 57 0.94 -17.92 30.74
N ALA A 58 1.71 -16.87 30.45
CA ALA A 58 3.17 -17.00 30.28
C ALA A 58 3.92 -17.31 31.58
N ARG A 59 3.42 -16.87 32.76
CA ARG A 59 3.98 -17.21 34.09
C ARG A 59 3.56 -18.59 34.60
N GLN A 60 2.37 -19.06 34.24
CA GLN A 60 1.83 -20.35 34.68
C GLN A 60 2.22 -21.52 33.77
N LEU A 61 2.83 -21.26 32.61
CA LEU A 61 3.56 -22.29 31.89
C LEU A 61 4.82 -22.66 32.69
N PRO A 62 4.93 -23.89 33.21
CA PRO A 62 6.16 -24.33 33.85
C PRO A 62 7.31 -24.12 32.87
N ALA A 63 8.45 -23.60 33.33
CA ALA A 63 9.64 -23.44 32.48
C ALA A 63 10.01 -24.75 31.74
N ALA A 64 9.69 -25.90 32.34
CA ALA A 64 9.83 -27.21 31.71
C ALA A 64 8.92 -27.46 30.49
N GLN A 65 7.71 -26.87 30.44
CA GLN A 65 6.81 -26.98 29.28
C GLN A 65 7.16 -25.99 28.16
N ALA A 66 7.70 -24.80 28.48
CA ALA A 66 8.27 -23.91 27.46
C ALA A 66 9.51 -24.55 26.78
N VAL A 67 10.34 -25.25 27.56
CA VAL A 67 11.47 -26.03 27.03
C VAL A 67 10.99 -27.28 26.27
N ALA A 68 9.93 -27.97 26.72
CA ALA A 68 9.38 -29.13 26.03
C ALA A 68 8.65 -28.76 24.72
N ALA A 69 7.95 -27.62 24.66
CA ALA A 69 7.36 -27.11 23.42
C ALA A 69 8.45 -26.71 22.41
N SER A 70 9.55 -26.12 22.88
CA SER A 70 10.73 -25.83 22.07
C SER A 70 11.46 -27.10 21.61
N ALA A 71 11.51 -28.14 22.45
CA ALA A 71 12.09 -29.43 22.11
C ALA A 71 11.20 -30.27 21.16
N SER A 72 9.89 -30.08 21.20
CA SER A 72 8.93 -30.72 20.28
C SER A 72 8.95 -30.08 18.89
N MET A 73 9.42 -28.82 18.78
CA MET A 73 9.71 -28.17 17.49
C MET A 73 11.10 -28.52 16.94
N SER A 74 11.88 -29.38 17.61
CA SER A 74 13.18 -29.88 17.12
C SER A 74 13.03 -30.79 15.89
N THR A 75 11.81 -31.22 15.57
CA THR A 75 11.50 -31.78 14.25
C THR A 75 10.75 -30.75 13.42
N ALA A 76 11.45 -29.67 13.10
CA ALA A 76 11.09 -28.93 11.90
C ALA A 76 10.95 -29.95 10.75
N PRO A 77 9.86 -29.90 9.95
CA PRO A 77 9.61 -30.87 8.90
C PRO A 77 10.88 -31.05 8.06
N GLY A 78 11.24 -32.29 7.76
CA GLY A 78 12.43 -32.61 6.95
C GLY A 78 12.48 -31.70 5.72
N GLY A 79 13.44 -30.78 5.68
CA GLY A 79 13.49 -29.71 4.68
C GLY A 79 13.91 -28.34 5.22
N SER A 80 13.79 -28.09 6.53
CA SER A 80 14.39 -26.90 7.16
C SER A 80 15.91 -27.07 7.23
N ARG A 81 16.58 -26.72 6.13
CA ARG A 81 18.01 -26.52 6.12
C ARG A 81 18.29 -25.37 7.11
N THR A 82 18.68 -25.66 8.34
CA THR A 82 19.20 -24.67 9.29
C THR A 82 20.71 -24.61 9.08
N GLY A 83 21.23 -23.43 8.78
CA GLY A 83 22.64 -23.19 8.58
C GLY A 83 23.30 -22.69 9.86
N SER A 84 24.50 -23.17 10.16
CA SER A 84 25.35 -22.61 11.21
C SER A 84 26.33 -21.61 10.59
N ALA A 85 25.93 -20.35 10.42
CA ALA A 85 26.90 -19.28 10.18
C ALA A 85 26.29 -17.91 10.51
N ALA A 86 26.81 -17.27 11.56
CA ALA A 86 26.90 -15.83 11.58
C ALA A 86 27.74 -15.40 10.37
N ARG A 87 27.27 -14.41 9.60
CA ARG A 87 27.91 -13.98 8.35
C ARG A 87 28.57 -12.62 8.52
N GLU A 88 29.78 -12.48 7.97
CA GLU A 88 30.61 -11.27 8.05
C GLU A 88 30.22 -10.14 7.09
N ASN A 89 29.31 -10.38 6.14
CA ASN A 89 28.79 -9.32 5.27
C ASN A 89 27.55 -8.70 5.89
N GLU A 90 27.77 -7.88 6.92
CA GLU A 90 26.71 -7.17 7.61
C GLU A 90 26.38 -5.86 6.89
N ASN A 91 25.64 -5.94 5.77
CA ASN A 91 24.92 -4.74 5.33
C ASN A 91 23.97 -4.31 6.47
N THR A 92 23.62 -3.03 6.53
CA THR A 92 22.84 -2.48 7.65
C THR A 92 21.52 -3.23 7.89
N ILE A 93 20.88 -3.74 6.84
CA ILE A 93 19.62 -4.49 6.93
C ILE A 93 19.87 -5.87 7.55
N ASP A 94 20.90 -6.57 7.11
CA ASP A 94 21.26 -7.91 7.60
C ASP A 94 21.54 -7.88 9.11
N LYS A 95 22.13 -6.79 9.65
CA LYS A 95 22.31 -6.61 11.10
C LYS A 95 21.00 -6.70 11.86
N TYR A 96 19.98 -5.96 11.42
CA TYR A 96 18.67 -5.96 12.07
C TYR A 96 17.97 -7.32 11.94
N ILE A 97 18.07 -7.97 10.78
CA ILE A 97 17.48 -9.30 10.54
C ILE A 97 18.15 -10.35 11.44
N PHE A 98 19.48 -10.43 11.43
CA PHE A 98 20.19 -11.43 12.22
C PHE A 98 20.05 -11.19 13.72
N GLN A 99 20.00 -9.93 14.15
CA GLN A 99 19.68 -9.60 15.55
C GLN A 99 18.30 -10.12 15.93
N ALA A 100 17.27 -9.86 15.11
CA ALA A 100 15.91 -10.33 15.36
C ALA A 100 15.82 -11.87 15.39
N LEU A 101 16.48 -12.55 14.44
CA LEU A 101 16.56 -14.02 14.40
C LEU A 101 17.24 -14.57 15.66
N THR A 102 18.34 -13.95 16.10
CA THR A 102 19.07 -14.34 17.31
C THR A 102 18.19 -14.19 18.56
N THR A 103 17.51 -13.04 18.71
CA THR A 103 16.58 -12.81 19.84
C THR A 103 15.42 -13.80 19.83
N ALA A 104 14.95 -14.20 18.64
CA ALA A 104 13.89 -15.20 18.48
C ALA A 104 14.39 -16.65 18.58
N ASN A 105 15.69 -16.88 18.80
CA ASN A 105 16.33 -18.20 18.78
C ASN A 105 16.05 -18.99 17.49
N VAL A 106 15.99 -18.30 16.35
CA VAL A 106 15.78 -18.87 15.02
C VAL A 106 17.11 -18.96 14.29
N ALA A 107 17.50 -20.16 13.90
CA ALA A 107 18.70 -20.38 13.09
C ALA A 107 18.44 -19.94 11.62
N PRO A 108 19.34 -19.13 11.02
CA PRO A 108 19.22 -18.77 9.61
C PRO A 108 19.27 -19.99 8.67
N ALA A 109 18.66 -19.89 7.49
CA ALA A 109 18.83 -20.90 6.44
C ALA A 109 20.26 -20.84 5.86
N PRO A 110 20.83 -21.97 5.37
CA PRO A 110 22.12 -21.93 4.71
C PRO A 110 22.03 -21.18 3.38
N PRO A 111 23.19 -20.79 2.84
CA PRO A 111 23.26 -20.09 1.57
C PRO A 111 22.73 -20.95 0.43
N THR A 112 22.15 -20.31 -0.57
CA THR A 112 21.72 -20.99 -1.78
C THR A 112 22.90 -21.54 -2.56
N THR A 113 22.68 -22.70 -3.21
CA THR A 113 23.64 -23.22 -4.20
C THR A 113 23.70 -22.29 -5.42
N ASP A 114 24.73 -22.43 -6.26
CA ASP A 114 24.84 -21.60 -7.46
C ASP A 114 23.67 -21.83 -8.45
N PHE A 115 23.21 -23.06 -8.59
CA PHE A 115 22.01 -23.39 -9.37
C PHE A 115 20.75 -22.72 -8.84
N GLU A 116 20.54 -22.74 -7.51
CA GLU A 116 19.40 -22.06 -6.87
C GLU A 116 19.53 -20.53 -7.02
N PHE A 117 20.73 -20.00 -6.85
CA PHE A 117 21.01 -18.57 -6.91
C PHE A 117 20.70 -17.99 -8.29
N ILE A 118 21.29 -18.53 -9.37
CA ILE A 118 21.09 -17.99 -10.73
C ILE A 118 19.63 -18.03 -11.16
N ARG A 119 18.91 -19.10 -10.82
CA ARG A 119 17.48 -19.21 -11.12
C ARG A 119 16.67 -18.14 -10.39
N ARG A 120 16.87 -17.99 -9.06
CA ARG A 120 16.13 -17.03 -8.25
C ARG A 120 16.40 -15.60 -8.67
N VAL A 121 17.68 -15.22 -8.78
CA VAL A 121 18.06 -13.83 -9.10
C VAL A 121 17.61 -13.41 -10.50
N THR A 122 17.65 -14.31 -11.49
CA THR A 122 17.17 -14.00 -12.84
C THR A 122 15.65 -13.81 -12.86
N LEU A 123 14.89 -14.69 -12.19
CA LEU A 123 13.43 -14.55 -12.06
C LEU A 123 13.07 -13.29 -11.29
N ASP A 124 13.73 -13.03 -10.16
CA ASP A 124 13.44 -11.88 -9.32
C ASP A 124 13.79 -10.57 -10.01
N LEU A 125 14.90 -10.47 -10.74
CA LEU A 125 15.31 -9.22 -11.37
C LEU A 125 14.69 -8.99 -12.75
N THR A 126 14.39 -10.05 -13.51
CA THR A 126 13.97 -9.92 -14.91
C THR A 126 12.65 -10.62 -15.25
N GLY A 127 12.10 -11.42 -14.33
CA GLY A 127 10.89 -12.21 -14.58
C GLY A 127 11.09 -13.37 -15.56
N ARG A 128 12.34 -13.69 -15.92
CA ARG A 128 12.69 -14.70 -16.94
C ARG A 128 13.51 -15.84 -16.33
N ILE A 129 13.39 -17.02 -16.91
CA ILE A 129 14.23 -18.18 -16.58
C ILE A 129 15.56 -18.03 -17.35
N PRO A 130 16.73 -18.25 -16.72
CA PRO A 130 18.02 -18.18 -17.41
C PRO A 130 18.13 -19.26 -18.49
N THR A 131 18.86 -18.99 -19.56
CA THR A 131 19.13 -20.01 -20.59
C THR A 131 20.05 -21.11 -20.04
N PRO A 132 19.98 -22.33 -20.57
CA PRO A 132 20.88 -23.41 -20.15
C PRO A 132 22.36 -23.01 -20.21
N ASP A 133 22.78 -22.34 -21.28
CA ASP A 133 24.17 -21.89 -21.46
C ASP A 133 24.60 -20.89 -20.39
N ALA A 134 23.73 -19.94 -20.02
CA ALA A 134 24.01 -18.97 -18.97
C ALA A 134 24.15 -19.66 -17.59
N VAL A 135 23.34 -20.70 -17.33
CA VAL A 135 23.46 -21.51 -16.11
C VAL A 135 24.80 -22.24 -16.06
N ILE A 136 25.17 -22.92 -17.14
CA ILE A 136 26.43 -23.66 -17.23
C ILE A 136 27.62 -22.71 -17.06
N ALA A 137 27.61 -21.56 -17.74
CA ALA A 137 28.65 -20.55 -17.63
C ALA A 137 28.81 -20.04 -16.18
N PHE A 138 27.71 -19.68 -15.53
CA PHE A 138 27.74 -19.16 -14.16
C PHE A 138 28.17 -20.19 -13.11
N VAL A 139 27.74 -21.45 -13.27
CA VAL A 139 28.12 -22.52 -12.33
C VAL A 139 29.60 -22.86 -12.45
N ASN A 140 30.15 -22.84 -13.67
CA ASN A 140 31.57 -23.12 -13.92
C ASN A 140 32.47 -21.91 -13.63
N ASP A 141 31.92 -20.70 -13.51
CA ASP A 141 32.66 -19.51 -13.12
C ASP A 141 33.13 -19.63 -11.66
N THR A 142 34.44 -19.50 -11.42
CA THR A 142 35.07 -19.57 -10.11
C THR A 142 35.53 -18.21 -9.59
N THR A 143 35.17 -17.11 -10.27
CA THR A 143 35.51 -15.76 -9.81
C THR A 143 34.82 -15.45 -8.48
N PRO A 144 35.53 -14.84 -7.50
CA PRO A 144 34.95 -14.57 -6.17
C PRO A 144 33.72 -13.65 -6.20
N ASP A 145 33.61 -12.81 -7.22
CA ASP A 145 32.60 -11.77 -7.41
C ASP A 145 31.49 -12.13 -8.42
N LYS A 146 31.47 -13.35 -8.96
CA LYS A 146 30.51 -13.80 -9.98
C LYS A 146 29.04 -13.48 -9.67
N ARG A 147 28.65 -13.57 -8.39
CA ARG A 147 27.27 -13.28 -7.94
C ARG A 147 26.95 -11.79 -8.05
N ALA A 148 27.87 -10.93 -7.65
CA ALA A 148 27.70 -9.48 -7.77
C ALA A 148 27.68 -9.07 -9.25
N ASN A 149 28.61 -9.58 -10.04
CA ASN A 149 28.68 -9.31 -11.48
C ASN A 149 27.41 -9.74 -12.22
N LEU A 150 26.85 -10.90 -11.88
CA LEU A 150 25.56 -11.34 -12.42
C LEU A 150 24.44 -10.36 -12.05
N VAL A 151 24.33 -9.96 -10.78
CA VAL A 151 23.32 -9.00 -10.32
C VAL A 151 23.43 -7.69 -11.09
N GLU A 152 24.62 -7.09 -11.18
CA GLU A 152 24.85 -5.85 -11.93
C GLU A 152 24.45 -5.99 -13.40
N SER A 153 24.82 -7.10 -14.05
CA SER A 153 24.44 -7.36 -15.44
C SER A 153 22.92 -7.46 -15.65
N LEU A 154 22.20 -8.05 -14.68
CA LEU A 154 20.75 -8.18 -14.72
C LEU A 154 20.06 -6.84 -14.47
N LEU A 155 20.54 -6.05 -13.50
CA LEU A 155 20.03 -4.71 -13.21
C LEU A 155 20.19 -3.77 -14.42
N ALA A 156 21.30 -3.88 -15.15
CA ALA A 156 21.55 -3.12 -16.38
C ALA A 156 20.75 -3.60 -17.61
N SER A 157 20.00 -4.71 -17.50
CA SER A 157 19.35 -5.32 -18.65
C SER A 157 18.01 -4.66 -19.01
N PRO A 158 17.62 -4.63 -20.30
CA PRO A 158 16.27 -4.19 -20.70
C PRO A 158 15.14 -5.01 -20.06
N SER A 159 15.40 -6.29 -19.77
CA SER A 159 14.41 -7.18 -19.14
C SER A 159 14.10 -6.78 -17.69
N TRP A 160 15.05 -6.15 -16.99
CA TRP A 160 14.81 -5.57 -15.68
C TRP A 160 13.80 -4.42 -15.79
N VAL A 161 14.02 -3.50 -16.74
CA VAL A 161 13.09 -2.39 -17.00
C VAL A 161 11.69 -2.93 -17.31
N ASP A 162 11.58 -3.94 -18.16
CA ASP A 162 10.28 -4.58 -18.50
C ASP A 162 9.57 -5.11 -17.25
N LYS A 163 10.24 -5.94 -16.45
CA LYS A 163 9.67 -6.59 -15.27
C LYS A 163 9.26 -5.59 -14.20
N TRP A 164 10.11 -4.61 -13.91
CA TRP A 164 9.84 -3.61 -12.89
C TRP A 164 8.80 -2.58 -13.35
N THR A 165 8.69 -2.31 -14.65
CA THR A 165 7.58 -1.50 -15.18
C THR A 165 6.23 -2.13 -14.84
N VAL A 166 6.09 -3.45 -15.00
CA VAL A 166 4.86 -4.18 -14.63
C VAL A 166 4.62 -4.11 -13.12
N TRP A 167 5.65 -4.33 -12.32
CA TRP A 167 5.53 -4.28 -10.86
C TRP A 167 5.07 -2.90 -10.35
N PHE A 168 5.67 -1.81 -10.85
CA PHE A 168 5.25 -0.45 -10.50
C PHE A 168 3.88 -0.09 -11.08
N ALA A 169 3.55 -0.57 -12.29
CA ALA A 169 2.23 -0.38 -12.87
C ALA A 169 1.14 -1.04 -12.00
N ASP A 170 1.40 -2.21 -11.43
CA ASP A 170 0.49 -2.87 -10.48
C ASP A 170 0.38 -2.08 -9.16
N LEU A 171 1.53 -1.70 -8.57
CA LEU A 171 1.58 -0.89 -7.35
C LEU A 171 0.81 0.44 -7.47
N TYR A 172 0.90 1.10 -8.64
CA TYR A 172 0.20 2.35 -8.93
C TYR A 172 -1.21 2.16 -9.51
N GLN A 173 -1.70 0.92 -9.51
CA GLN A 173 -3.01 0.53 -10.02
C GLN A 173 -3.26 1.08 -11.43
N ASN A 174 -2.26 0.98 -12.31
CA ASN A 174 -2.34 1.43 -13.70
C ASN A 174 -3.20 0.48 -14.54
N ASN A 175 -4.51 0.61 -14.38
CA ASN A 175 -5.51 -0.14 -15.10
C ASN A 175 -6.52 0.80 -15.79
N SER A 176 -7.23 0.27 -16.80
CA SER A 176 -8.31 0.98 -17.50
C SER A 176 -9.67 0.38 -17.14
N ARG A 177 -10.68 1.25 -17.07
CA ARG A 177 -12.12 0.93 -17.16
C ARG A 177 -12.62 -0.24 -16.27
N ASN A 178 -13.10 0.13 -15.08
CA ASN A 178 -14.40 -0.36 -14.58
C ASN A 178 -15.35 0.86 -14.49
N THR A 179 -16.63 0.68 -14.15
CA THR A 179 -17.61 1.80 -14.06
C THR A 179 -17.23 2.91 -13.07
N GLN A 180 -16.20 2.71 -12.24
CA GLN A 180 -15.77 3.60 -11.17
C GLN A 180 -14.38 4.21 -11.40
N ILE A 181 -13.63 3.81 -12.44
CA ILE A 181 -12.27 4.30 -12.71
C ILE A 181 -12.25 5.09 -14.03
N PRO A 182 -12.09 6.43 -13.99
CA PRO A 182 -12.17 7.28 -15.17
C PRO A 182 -10.83 7.46 -15.87
N ARG A 183 -10.04 6.37 -15.95
CA ARG A 183 -8.79 6.30 -16.70
C ARG A 183 -9.04 5.55 -17.99
N PHE A 184 -8.88 6.25 -19.12
CA PHE A 184 -9.01 5.65 -20.45
C PHE A 184 -7.71 4.97 -20.88
N VAL A 185 -7.82 4.10 -21.89
CA VAL A 185 -6.68 3.34 -22.44
C VAL A 185 -5.48 4.24 -22.79
N PRO A 186 -5.63 5.41 -23.46
CA PRO A 186 -4.49 6.28 -23.73
C PRO A 186 -3.78 6.77 -22.46
N GLY A 187 -4.52 7.03 -21.38
CA GLY A 187 -3.93 7.40 -20.09
C GLY A 187 -3.16 6.26 -19.43
N VAL A 188 -3.66 5.01 -19.53
CA VAL A 188 -2.92 3.82 -19.06
C VAL A 188 -1.59 3.66 -19.79
N LEU A 189 -1.62 3.82 -21.11
CA LEU A 189 -0.43 3.73 -21.96
C LEU A 189 0.55 4.87 -21.66
N GLY A 190 0.06 6.10 -21.52
CA GLY A 190 0.87 7.26 -21.14
C GLY A 190 1.53 7.06 -19.77
N PHE A 191 0.79 6.53 -18.79
CA PHE A 191 1.37 6.26 -17.47
C PHE A 191 2.38 5.13 -17.49
N ASN A 192 2.10 4.05 -18.23
CA ASN A 192 3.03 2.94 -18.40
C ASN A 192 4.34 3.43 -19.05
N ALA A 193 4.24 4.30 -20.07
CA ALA A 193 5.39 4.92 -20.72
C ALA A 193 6.22 5.75 -19.73
N TYR A 194 5.57 6.58 -18.89
CA TYR A 194 6.24 7.37 -17.84
C TYR A 194 6.98 6.47 -16.82
N ILE A 195 6.34 5.40 -16.35
CA ILE A 195 6.95 4.45 -15.40
C ILE A 195 8.17 3.81 -16.05
N ARG A 196 8.01 3.28 -17.26
CA ARG A 196 9.09 2.64 -18.01
C ARG A 196 10.27 3.58 -18.24
N SER A 197 10.01 4.81 -18.70
CA SER A 197 11.07 5.79 -18.95
C SER A 197 11.78 6.21 -17.66
N SER A 198 11.05 6.30 -16.54
CA SER A 198 11.63 6.63 -15.24
C SER A 198 12.58 5.54 -14.77
N LEU A 199 12.20 4.26 -14.92
CA LEU A 199 13.05 3.12 -14.58
C LEU A 199 14.26 3.02 -15.50
N GLN A 200 14.06 3.21 -16.81
CA GLN A 200 15.15 3.18 -17.79
C GLN A 200 16.20 4.28 -17.54
N ALA A 201 15.76 5.46 -17.08
CA ALA A 201 16.63 6.56 -16.71
C ALA A 201 17.25 6.42 -15.32
N ASN A 202 17.01 5.31 -14.60
CA ASN A 202 17.40 5.11 -13.21
C ASN A 202 16.96 6.28 -12.31
N LYS A 203 15.74 6.78 -12.52
CA LYS A 203 15.19 7.92 -11.77
C LYS A 203 15.04 7.54 -10.29
N PRO A 204 15.51 8.38 -9.35
CA PRO A 204 15.28 8.15 -7.92
C PRO A 204 13.80 7.99 -7.58
N TYR A 205 13.48 7.06 -6.70
CA TYR A 205 12.10 6.76 -6.32
C TYR A 205 11.40 7.95 -5.64
N ASP A 206 12.13 8.74 -4.84
CA ASP A 206 11.60 9.94 -4.20
C ASP A 206 11.21 11.01 -5.23
N GLN A 207 11.96 11.11 -6.34
CA GLN A 207 11.60 11.97 -7.46
C GLN A 207 10.34 11.44 -8.16
N MET A 208 10.26 10.14 -8.44
CA MET A 208 9.03 9.54 -9.02
C MET A 208 7.81 9.80 -8.14
N ALA A 209 7.92 9.59 -6.83
CA ALA A 209 6.84 9.81 -5.87
C ALA A 209 6.41 11.29 -5.86
N ARG A 210 7.36 12.23 -5.85
CA ARG A 210 7.07 13.66 -5.90
C ARG A 210 6.35 14.04 -7.20
N GLU A 211 6.87 13.61 -8.35
CA GLU A 211 6.29 13.90 -9.67
C GLU A 211 4.86 13.36 -9.78
N ILE A 212 4.60 12.15 -9.26
CA ILE A 212 3.27 11.52 -9.29
C ILE A 212 2.29 12.20 -8.33
N ILE A 213 2.68 12.46 -7.07
CA ILE A 213 1.78 13.00 -6.04
C ILE A 213 1.45 14.47 -6.32
N SER A 214 2.43 15.24 -6.84
CA SER A 214 2.27 16.68 -7.10
C SER A 214 2.03 17.01 -8.58
N ALA A 215 1.63 16.00 -9.37
CA ALA A 215 1.46 16.11 -10.81
C ALA A 215 0.48 17.23 -11.19
N GLN A 216 0.88 18.08 -12.15
CA GLN A 216 0.08 19.19 -12.67
C GLN A 216 0.21 19.23 -14.20
N GLY A 217 -0.90 19.41 -14.89
CA GLY A 217 -0.92 19.42 -16.35
C GLY A 217 -2.33 19.43 -16.91
N SER A 218 -2.43 19.48 -18.23
CA SER A 218 -3.69 19.65 -18.96
C SER A 218 -4.12 18.41 -19.74
N ASP A 219 -3.20 17.49 -20.04
CA ASP A 219 -3.46 16.30 -20.86
C ASP A 219 -2.79 15.06 -20.26
N SER A 220 -3.59 14.19 -19.63
CA SER A 220 -3.11 12.93 -19.05
C SER A 220 -2.73 11.88 -20.08
N TYR A 221 -3.01 12.06 -21.37
CA TYR A 221 -2.59 11.12 -22.40
C TYR A 221 -1.15 11.39 -22.83
N THR A 222 -0.70 12.64 -22.77
CA THR A 222 0.69 13.02 -23.06
C THR A 222 1.57 13.15 -21.82
N GLN A 223 0.97 13.49 -20.67
CA GLN A 223 1.66 13.62 -19.37
C GLN A 223 1.28 12.44 -18.47
N GLY A 224 2.08 11.36 -18.57
CA GLY A 224 1.77 10.07 -17.98
C GLY A 224 1.59 10.10 -16.46
N GLU A 225 2.39 10.91 -15.75
CA GLU A 225 2.40 11.06 -14.30
C GLU A 225 1.05 11.54 -13.72
N LEU A 226 0.24 12.28 -14.49
CA LEU A 226 -1.09 12.73 -14.08
C LEU A 226 -2.04 11.57 -13.78
N ASN A 227 -1.81 10.42 -14.40
CA ASN A 227 -2.78 9.33 -14.37
C ASN A 227 -2.93 8.65 -13.01
N PHE A 228 -1.96 8.79 -12.11
CA PHE A 228 -2.13 8.29 -10.74
C PHE A 228 -3.32 8.97 -10.04
N LEU A 229 -3.38 10.31 -10.09
CA LEU A 229 -4.48 11.08 -9.50
C LEU A 229 -5.79 10.92 -10.28
N VAL A 230 -5.73 10.81 -11.62
CA VAL A 230 -6.90 10.47 -12.46
C VAL A 230 -7.50 9.13 -12.04
N GLY A 231 -6.65 8.17 -11.68
CA GLY A 231 -7.05 6.87 -11.14
C GLY A 231 -7.85 6.92 -9.85
N GLY A 232 -7.65 7.95 -9.03
CA GLY A 232 -8.37 8.15 -7.77
C GLY A 232 -9.66 8.97 -7.91
N VAL A 233 -10.05 9.38 -9.13
CA VAL A 233 -11.29 10.15 -9.32
C VAL A 233 -12.50 9.22 -9.24
N VAL A 234 -13.31 9.40 -8.20
CA VAL A 234 -14.60 8.71 -8.02
C VAL A 234 -15.71 9.41 -8.81
N THR A 235 -16.61 8.65 -9.44
CA THR A 235 -17.77 9.18 -10.17
C THR A 235 -19.09 8.82 -9.50
N GLY A 236 -20.07 9.72 -9.56
CA GLY A 236 -21.43 9.47 -9.06
C GLY A 236 -21.63 9.77 -7.57
N GLY A 237 -20.57 10.14 -6.86
CA GLY A 237 -20.60 10.61 -5.48
C GLY A 237 -20.29 12.12 -5.35
N PRO A 238 -20.32 12.66 -4.12
CA PRO A 238 -19.88 14.01 -3.83
C PRO A 238 -18.35 14.16 -4.08
N VAL A 239 -17.88 15.40 -4.25
CA VAL A 239 -16.46 15.67 -4.56
C VAL A 239 -15.50 15.17 -3.48
N GLN A 240 -15.98 15.05 -2.24
CA GLN A 240 -15.24 14.52 -1.10
C GLN A 240 -14.75 13.08 -1.34
N ASP A 241 -15.52 12.24 -2.05
CA ASP A 241 -15.13 10.86 -2.35
C ASP A 241 -13.86 10.80 -3.20
N ILE A 242 -13.62 11.82 -4.03
CA ILE A 242 -12.38 11.93 -4.82
C ILE A 242 -11.18 12.15 -3.89
N PHE A 243 -11.31 13.06 -2.92
CA PHE A 243 -10.22 13.37 -1.99
C PHE A 243 -9.92 12.17 -1.10
N ASP A 244 -10.97 11.54 -0.58
CA ASP A 244 -10.90 10.32 0.22
C ASP A 244 -10.18 9.19 -0.53
N GLN A 245 -10.59 8.91 -1.78
CA GLN A 245 -9.96 7.87 -2.60
C GLN A 245 -8.52 8.20 -2.99
N GLN A 246 -8.23 9.43 -3.39
CA GLN A 246 -6.86 9.83 -3.72
C GLN A 246 -5.95 9.78 -2.48
N THR A 247 -6.46 10.08 -1.29
CA THR A 247 -5.71 9.98 -0.04
C THR A 247 -5.47 8.52 0.32
N ALA A 248 -6.47 7.66 0.20
CA ALA A 248 -6.29 6.23 0.41
C ALA A 248 -5.22 5.65 -0.53
N ASN A 249 -5.26 6.00 -1.82
CA ASN A 249 -4.26 5.57 -2.80
C ASN A 249 -2.87 6.11 -2.44
N THR A 250 -2.75 7.41 -2.18
CA THR A 250 -1.45 8.05 -1.91
C THR A 250 -0.81 7.50 -0.64
N VAL A 251 -1.56 7.44 0.46
CA VAL A 251 -1.04 7.05 1.77
C VAL A 251 -0.83 5.52 1.82
N GLY A 252 -1.67 4.74 1.14
CA GLY A 252 -1.48 3.30 0.95
C GLY A 252 -0.22 2.98 0.14
N THR A 253 -0.07 3.60 -1.04
CA THR A 253 1.05 3.33 -1.96
C THR A 253 2.39 3.85 -1.43
N PHE A 254 2.44 5.08 -0.89
CA PHE A 254 3.72 5.73 -0.59
C PHE A 254 4.11 5.71 0.89
N LEU A 255 3.15 5.56 1.81
CA LEU A 255 3.40 5.55 3.25
C LEU A 255 3.13 4.19 3.91
N GLY A 256 2.63 3.20 3.16
CA GLY A 256 2.33 1.86 3.67
C GLY A 256 1.13 1.80 4.62
N ILE A 257 0.28 2.82 4.63
CA ILE A 257 -0.91 2.89 5.48
C ILE A 257 -2.11 2.40 4.67
N SER A 258 -2.20 1.08 4.50
CA SER A 258 -3.20 0.41 3.65
C SER A 258 -4.65 0.54 4.16
N HIS A 259 -4.86 0.90 5.42
CA HIS A 259 -6.18 0.96 6.07
C HIS A 259 -6.81 2.35 6.06
N MET A 260 -6.23 3.30 5.32
CA MET A 260 -6.73 4.67 5.22
C MET A 260 -8.17 4.70 4.66
N ASN A 261 -8.48 3.83 3.70
CA ASN A 261 -9.84 3.67 3.16
C ASN A 261 -10.89 3.34 4.22
N CYS A 262 -10.55 2.52 5.22
CA CYS A 262 -11.45 2.19 6.32
C CYS A 262 -11.71 3.42 7.22
N LEU A 263 -10.64 4.17 7.51
CA LEU A 263 -10.67 5.34 8.39
C LEU A 263 -11.52 6.50 7.86
N LEU A 264 -11.72 6.58 6.54
CA LEU A 264 -12.53 7.63 5.91
C LEU A 264 -14.04 7.44 6.12
N CYS A 265 -14.45 6.23 6.50
CA CYS A 265 -15.84 5.87 6.80
C CYS A 265 -16.11 5.70 8.30
N HIS A 266 -15.14 5.17 9.07
CA HIS A 266 -15.31 4.91 10.51
C HIS A 266 -14.03 5.17 11.31
N ASN A 267 -14.15 5.38 12.62
CA ASN A 267 -12.99 5.45 13.51
C ASN A 267 -12.25 4.11 13.53
N GLY A 268 -10.95 4.13 13.83
CA GLY A 268 -10.13 2.92 13.89
C GLY A 268 -10.38 2.06 15.12
N ARG A 269 -10.72 2.66 16.27
CA ARG A 269 -10.99 1.92 17.51
C ARG A 269 -12.14 0.93 17.31
N GLY A 270 -11.91 -0.33 17.65
CA GLY A 270 -12.87 -1.42 17.49
C GLY A 270 -12.90 -2.06 16.09
N HIS A 271 -12.19 -1.49 15.11
CA HIS A 271 -12.24 -1.94 13.71
C HIS A 271 -10.86 -2.29 13.14
N LEU A 272 -9.81 -1.58 13.56
CA LEU A 272 -8.44 -1.74 13.04
C LEU A 272 -7.46 -2.30 14.06
N ASP A 273 -7.91 -2.69 15.25
CA ASP A 273 -7.04 -3.18 16.34
C ASP A 273 -6.19 -4.41 15.95
N ALA A 274 -6.72 -5.27 15.07
CA ALA A 274 -6.02 -6.44 14.57
C ALA A 274 -5.13 -6.16 13.34
N LEU A 275 -5.28 -4.99 12.72
CA LEU A 275 -4.70 -4.68 11.41
C LEU A 275 -3.63 -3.59 11.46
N SER A 276 -3.79 -2.60 12.35
CA SER A 276 -2.88 -1.46 12.43
C SER A 276 -2.84 -0.87 13.84
N LEU A 277 -1.66 -0.94 14.47
CA LEU A 277 -1.43 -0.27 15.76
C LEU A 277 -1.68 1.24 15.65
N TRP A 278 -1.15 1.88 14.60
CA TRP A 278 -1.43 3.28 14.29
C TRP A 278 -2.92 3.48 14.01
N GLY A 279 -3.48 2.76 13.04
CA GLY A 279 -4.86 2.94 12.59
C GLY A 279 -5.89 2.76 13.70
N SER A 280 -5.65 1.85 14.66
CA SER A 280 -6.54 1.61 15.82
C SER A 280 -6.75 2.85 16.70
N GLN A 281 -5.82 3.81 16.67
CA GLN A 281 -5.86 5.03 17.48
C GLN A 281 -6.36 6.25 16.68
N ILE A 282 -6.61 6.10 15.38
CA ILE A 282 -6.99 7.21 14.51
C ILE A 282 -8.50 7.35 14.44
N THR A 283 -8.98 8.59 14.60
CA THR A 283 -10.36 8.97 14.37
C THR A 283 -10.60 9.29 12.90
N ARG A 284 -11.85 9.15 12.46
CA ARG A 284 -12.30 9.56 11.13
C ARG A 284 -12.02 11.03 10.85
N GLN A 285 -12.14 11.89 11.87
CA GLN A 285 -11.86 13.32 11.72
C GLN A 285 -10.38 13.59 11.41
N GLU A 286 -9.46 12.88 12.06
CA GLU A 286 -8.03 12.99 11.76
C GLU A 286 -7.70 12.46 10.35
N ALA A 287 -8.33 11.36 9.94
CA ALA A 287 -8.21 10.83 8.58
C ALA A 287 -8.71 11.83 7.52
N TRP A 288 -9.84 12.50 7.75
CA TRP A 288 -10.30 13.60 6.90
C TRP A 288 -9.36 14.80 6.91
N GLY A 289 -8.70 15.06 8.04
CA GLY A 289 -7.61 16.04 8.13
C GLY A 289 -6.49 15.72 7.15
N MET A 290 -6.10 14.45 7.02
CA MET A 290 -5.15 14.01 6.00
C MET A 290 -5.73 14.14 4.59
N ALA A 291 -7.01 13.80 4.39
CA ALA A 291 -7.67 13.92 3.10
C ALA A 291 -7.77 15.37 2.59
N SER A 292 -7.84 16.33 3.51
CA SER A 292 -7.89 17.76 3.18
C SER A 292 -6.67 18.23 2.36
N PHE A 293 -5.52 17.54 2.44
CA PHE A 293 -4.36 17.84 1.60
C PHE A 293 -4.69 17.77 0.11
N LEU A 294 -5.52 16.81 -0.31
CA LEU A 294 -5.92 16.60 -1.70
C LEU A 294 -7.21 17.32 -2.09
N SER A 295 -7.81 18.09 -1.16
CA SER A 295 -9.02 18.88 -1.45
C SER A 295 -8.83 19.98 -2.52
N ARG A 296 -7.57 20.31 -2.83
CA ARG A 296 -7.20 21.28 -3.87
C ARG A 296 -6.87 20.62 -5.22
N THR A 297 -6.99 19.31 -5.33
CA THR A 297 -6.82 18.60 -6.60
C THR A 297 -8.02 18.89 -7.50
N LEU A 298 -7.77 19.53 -8.64
CA LEU A 298 -8.79 19.82 -9.64
C LEU A 298 -8.60 18.90 -10.83
N ALA A 299 -9.66 18.20 -11.21
CA ALA A 299 -9.69 17.39 -12.43
C ALA A 299 -10.86 17.83 -13.29
N SER A 300 -10.59 18.18 -14.54
CA SER A 300 -11.61 18.45 -15.55
C SER A 300 -11.54 17.39 -16.64
N ARG A 301 -12.70 16.98 -17.15
CA ARG A 301 -12.78 16.13 -18.34
C ARG A 301 -13.02 17.02 -19.54
N THR A 302 -12.01 17.14 -20.38
CA THR A 302 -12.11 17.81 -21.68
C THR A 302 -12.32 16.75 -22.76
N PRO A 303 -13.39 16.87 -23.59
CA PRO A 303 -13.51 16.06 -24.80
C PRO A 303 -12.34 16.38 -25.72
N VAL A 304 -11.53 15.39 -26.06
CA VAL A 304 -10.52 15.52 -27.11
C VAL A 304 -11.26 15.42 -28.43
N ASN A 305 -11.35 16.53 -29.18
CA ASN A 305 -11.95 16.54 -30.51
C ASN A 305 -11.19 15.54 -31.40
N GLY A 306 -11.81 14.41 -31.74
CA GLY A 306 -11.24 13.42 -32.67
C GLY A 306 -11.61 11.96 -32.43
N ALA A 307 -12.11 11.57 -31.27
CA ALA A 307 -12.57 10.20 -31.04
C ALA A 307 -14.10 10.11 -31.23
N VAL A 308 -14.49 9.61 -32.40
CA VAL A 308 -15.86 9.17 -32.69
C VAL A 308 -16.21 8.11 -31.65
N ASN A 309 -17.29 8.33 -30.89
CA ASN A 309 -17.88 7.31 -30.04
C ASN A 309 -18.30 6.13 -30.92
N ASN A 310 -17.63 4.99 -30.79
CA ASN A 310 -18.17 3.68 -31.14
C ASN A 310 -18.25 2.85 -29.86
#